data_AF-A0A554VEG8-F1
#
_entry.id   AF-A0A554VEG8-F1
#
_cell.length_a   1.000
_cell.length_b   1.000
_cell.length_c   1.000
_cell.angle_alpha   90.00
_cell.angle_beta   90.00
_cell.angle_gamma   90.00
#
_symmetry.space_group_name_H-M   'P 1'
#
loop_
_entity.id
_entity.type
_entity.pdbx_description
1 polymer ?
#
loop_
_entity_poly.entity_id
_entity_poly.type
_entity_poly.pdbx_seq_one_letter_code
_entity_poly.pdbx_strand_id
1 'polypeptide(L)' 'MKVSKDNKEEIRVLTIEELKGFDGLSDLSDEQAKEMIIILKDLSLMAHKIVSKNEYIRTIPRLRKEE' A
#
# COMPACT_ATOMS: atom_id res chain seq x y z
N MET A 1 17.78 -5.53 -24.74
CA MET A 1 17.79 -5.93 -23.31
C MET A 1 16.69 -5.16 -22.59
N LYS A 2 16.05 -5.84 -21.64
CA LYS A 2 14.72 -5.58 -21.04
C LYS A 2 14.41 -4.11 -20.77
N VAL A 3 13.28 -3.67 -21.30
CA VAL A 3 12.57 -2.46 -20.86
C VAL A 3 12.19 -2.70 -19.40
N SER A 4 12.90 -2.07 -18.47
CA SER A 4 12.49 -1.99 -17.09
C SER A 4 11.17 -1.26 -17.07
N LYS A 5 10.06 -2.01 -17.02
CA LYS A 5 8.75 -1.47 -16.70
C LYS A 5 8.90 -0.80 -15.34
N ASP A 6 8.81 0.52 -15.32
CA ASP A 6 8.33 1.29 -14.19
C ASP A 6 6.96 0.70 -13.80
N ASN A 7 6.98 -0.37 -12.99
CA ASN A 7 5.82 -0.79 -12.22
C ASN A 7 5.66 0.28 -11.14
N LYS A 8 5.04 1.41 -11.51
CA LYS A 8 4.20 2.13 -10.56
C LYS A 8 3.17 1.11 -10.11
N GLU A 9 3.42 0.44 -8.99
CA GLU A 9 2.43 -0.38 -8.32
C GLU A 9 1.29 0.55 -7.90
N GLU A 10 0.34 0.75 -8.81
CA GLU A 10 -0.86 1.50 -8.53
C GLU A 10 -1.59 0.76 -7.41
N ILE A 11 -1.68 1.41 -6.24
CA ILE A 11 -2.40 0.87 -5.08
C ILE A 11 -3.82 0.59 -5.55
N ARG A 12 -4.18 -0.70 -5.66
CA ARG A 12 -5.53 -1.13 -6.03
C ARG A 12 -6.51 -0.60 -4.99
N VAL A 13 -7.51 0.14 -5.44
CA VAL A 13 -8.60 0.64 -4.60
C VAL A 13 -9.76 -0.35 -4.67
N LEU A 14 -10.26 -0.79 -3.51
CA LEU A 14 -11.43 -1.66 -3.42
C LEU A 14 -12.70 -0.89 -3.77
N THR A 15 -13.64 -1.53 -4.48
CA THR A 15 -15.00 -1.01 -4.64
C THR A 15 -15.83 -1.28 -3.37
N ILE A 16 -16.98 -0.60 -3.23
CA ILE A 16 -17.92 -0.83 -2.13
C ILE A 16 -18.43 -2.27 -2.14
N GLU A 17 -18.75 -2.82 -3.32
CA GLU A 17 -19.23 -4.19 -3.47
C GLU A 17 -18.17 -5.20 -3.05
N GLU A 18 -16.91 -4.98 -3.44
CA GLU A 18 -15.78 -5.80 -3.00
C GLU A 18 -15.61 -5.73 -1.48
N LEU A 19 -15.74 -4.55 -0.88
CA LEU A 19 -15.63 -4.36 0.56
C LEU A 19 -16.76 -5.04 1.34
N LYS A 20 -18.00 -4.97 0.84
CA LYS A 20 -19.16 -5.63 1.45
C LYS A 20 -19.18 -7.14 1.22
N GLY A 21 -18.37 -7.63 0.28
CA GLY A 21 -18.18 -9.05 0.04
C GLY A 21 -17.33 -9.76 1.11
N PHE A 22 -16.68 -9.01 2.00
CA PHE A 22 -15.95 -9.58 3.13
C PHE A 22 -16.91 -9.94 4.28
N ASP A 23 -16.62 -11.06 4.93
CA ASP A 23 -17.40 -11.53 6.07
C ASP A 23 -17.39 -10.50 7.21
N GLY A 24 -18.57 -10.20 7.77
CA GLY A 24 -18.78 -9.18 8.78
C GLY A 24 -18.89 -7.73 8.28
N LEU A 25 -18.80 -7.48 6.96
CA LEU A 25 -18.88 -6.13 6.37
C LEU A 25 -20.09 -5.93 5.45
N SER A 26 -20.97 -6.93 5.32
CA SER A 26 -22.16 -6.89 4.45
C SER A 26 -23.14 -5.79 4.82
N ASP A 27 -23.26 -5.48 6.11
CA ASP A 27 -24.28 -4.60 6.66
C ASP A 27 -23.84 -3.13 6.72
N LEU A 28 -22.64 -2.82 6.20
CA LEU A 28 -22.16 -1.45 6.13
C LEU A 28 -23.06 -0.59 5.25
N SER A 29 -23.33 0.64 5.67
CA SER A 29 -23.87 1.63 4.75
C SER A 29 -22.83 1.99 3.69
N ASP A 30 -23.27 2.53 2.55
CA ASP A 30 -22.35 2.98 1.51
C ASP A 30 -21.42 4.10 1.99
N GLU A 31 -21.89 4.94 2.93
CA GLU A 31 -21.10 5.98 3.57
C GLU A 31 -19.95 5.36 4.39
N GLN A 32 -20.27 4.39 5.24
CA GLN A 32 -19.29 3.68 6.07
C GLN A 32 -18.29 2.90 5.21
N ALA A 33 -18.76 2.27 4.13
CA ALA A 33 -17.90 1.56 3.19
C ALA A 33 -16.90 2.52 2.51
N LYS A 34 -17.35 3.72 2.09
CA LYS A 34 -16.47 4.75 1.52
C LYS A 34 -15.41 5.21 2.51
N GLU A 35 -15.79 5.53 3.75
CA GLU A 35 -14.85 5.94 4.79
C GLU A 35 -13.80 4.84 5.03
N MET A 36 -14.23 3.58 5.10
CA MET A 36 -13.32 2.47 5.34
C MET A 36 -12.36 2.23 4.17
N ILE A 37 -12.82 2.38 2.93
CA ILE A 37 -11.95 2.33 1.73
C ILE A 37 -10.87 3.42 1.80
N ILE A 38 -11.23 4.64 2.23
CA ILE A 38 -10.26 5.74 2.39
C ILE A 38 -9.22 5.39 3.45
N ILE A 39 -9.65 4.89 4.61
CA ILE A 39 -8.75 4.50 5.71
C ILE A 39 -7.78 3.40 5.25
N LEU A 40 -8.27 2.37 4.56
CA LEU A 40 -7.45 1.27 4.05
C LEU A 40 -6.44 1.76 3.01
N LYS A 41 -6.83 2.70 2.15
CA LYS A 41 -5.93 3.32 1.17
C LYS A 41 -4.80 4.10 1.85
N ASP A 42 -5.13 4.88 2.88
CA ASP A 42 -4.13 5.66 3.63
C ASP A 42 -3.17 4.74 4.40
N LEU A 43 -3.70 3.68 5.01
CA LEU A 43 -2.89 2.65 5.67
C LEU A 43 -1.94 1.96 4.67
N SER A 44 -2.45 1.57 3.50
CA SER A 44 -1.65 0.95 2.45
C SER A 44 -0.55 1.88 1.96
N LEU A 45 -0.85 3.16 1.78
CA LEU A 45 0.13 4.17 1.38
C LEU A 45 1.21 4.37 2.45
N MET A 46 0.81 4.38 3.72
CA MET A 46 1.74 4.50 4.85
C MET A 46 2.65 3.27 4.95
N ALA A 47 2.09 2.06 4.83
CA ALA A 47 2.84 0.81 4.83
C ALA A 47 3.84 0.76 3.68
N HIS A 48 3.43 1.11 2.46
CA HIS A 48 4.32 1.21 1.31
C HIS A 48 5.47 2.20 1.59
N LYS A 49 5.16 3.40 2.11
CA LYS A 49 6.20 4.38 2.47
C LYS A 49 7.18 3.85 3.52
N ILE A 50 6.72 3.09 4.51
CA ILE A 50 7.57 2.49 5.54
C ILE A 50 8.48 1.42 4.92
N VAL A 51 7.92 0.49 4.15
CA VAL A 51 8.67 -0.58 3.49
C VAL A 51 9.70 0.00 2.53
N SER A 52 9.32 0.91 1.63
CA SER A 52 10.25 1.52 0.69
C SER A 52 11.36 2.32 1.38
N LYS A 53 11.07 3.02 2.48
CA LYS A 53 12.10 3.69 3.29
C LYS A 53 13.05 2.68 3.96
N ASN A 54 12.52 1.57 4.46
CA ASN A 54 13.32 0.55 5.14
C ASN A 54 14.19 -0.25 4.14
N GLU A 55 13.68 -0.54 2.94
CA GLU A 55 14.46 -1.08 1.84
C GLU A 55 15.54 -0.10 1.37
N TYR A 56 15.21 1.20 1.23
CA TYR A 56 16.20 2.23 0.91
C TYR A 56 17.35 2.21 1.94
N ILE A 57 17.04 2.17 3.25
CA ILE A 57 18.06 2.07 4.32
C ILE A 57 18.92 0.79 4.19
N ARG A 58 18.35 -0.34 3.77
CA ARG A 58 19.11 -1.58 3.52
C ARG A 58 19.99 -1.49 2.28
N THR A 59 19.58 -0.73 1.27
CA THR A 59 20.33 -0.55 0.01
C THR A 59 21.36 0.57 0.05
N ILE A 60 21.32 1.49 1.04
CA ILE A 60 22.46 2.37 1.31
C ILE A 60 23.61 1.43 1.69
N PRO A 61 24.66 1.31 0.85
CA PRO A 61 25.82 0.54 1.23
C PRO A 61 26.27 1.12 2.55
N ARG A 62 26.46 0.28 3.57
CA ARG A 62 27.07 0.72 4.82
C ARG A 62 28.38 1.39 4.43
N LEU A 63 28.41 2.71 4.36
CA LEU A 63 29.61 3.52 4.26
C LEU A 63 30.29 3.47 5.64
N ARG A 64 30.60 2.25 6.12
CA ARG A 64 31.73 2.07 7.01
C ARG A 64 32.94 2.15 6.10
N LYS A 65 33.56 3.32 6.10
CA LYS A 65 35.01 3.34 6.02
C LYS A 65 35.49 2.63 7.28
N GLU A 66 35.83 1.35 7.15
CA GLU A 66 36.95 0.85 7.93
C GLU A 66 38.21 1.40 7.25
N GLU A 67 39.15 1.84 8.09
CA GLU A 67 40.41 2.53 7.82
C GLU A 67 40.37 4.07 7.90
#